data_AF-A0A9E7BB59-F1
#
_entry.id   AF-A0A9E7BB59-F1
#
_cell.length_a   1.000
_cell.length_b   1.000
_cell.length_c   1.000
_cell.angle_alpha   90.00
_cell.angle_beta   90.00
_cell.angle_gamma   90.00
#
_symmetry.space_group_name_H-M   'P 1'
#
loop_
_entity.id
_entity.type
_entity.pdbx_description
1 polymer ?
#
loop_
_entity_poly.entity_id
_entity_poly.type
_entity_poly.pdbx_seq_one_letter_code
_entity_poly.pdbx_strand_id
1 'polypeptide(L)' 'FDPIWFAVILTINMEIGLISPPVGLNLYVINGIAPDIKLKTILIGSLPYVGCMVLAIILLCIFPGLATWLPDLVMGPAL' A
#
# COMPACT_ATOMS: atom_id res chain seq x y z
N PHE A 1 -13.46 17.15 -1.95
CA PHE A 1 -13.23 15.70 -2.05
C PHE A 1 -12.51 15.50 -3.37
N ASP A 2 -11.22 15.20 -3.32
CA ASP A 2 -10.42 14.97 -4.53
C ASP A 2 -10.47 13.46 -4.87
N PRO A 3 -10.97 13.07 -6.05
CA PRO A 3 -11.04 11.67 -6.47
C PRO A 3 -9.66 11.01 -6.55
N ILE A 4 -8.62 11.75 -6.92
CA ILE A 4 -7.24 11.26 -7.07
C ILE A 4 -6.67 10.92 -5.70
N TRP A 5 -6.82 11.82 -4.72
CA TRP A 5 -6.40 11.56 -3.35
C TRP A 5 -7.08 10.31 -2.77
N PHE A 6 -8.39 10.17 -2.98
CA PHE A 6 -9.13 9.00 -2.54
C PHE A 6 -8.65 7.72 -3.24
N ALA A 7 -8.41 7.77 -4.55
CA ALA A 7 -7.89 6.64 -5.31
C ALA A 7 -6.50 6.20 -4.80
N VAL A 8 -5.59 7.14 -4.50
CA VAL A 8 -4.26 6.82 -3.97
C VAL A 8 -4.36 6.12 -2.62
N ILE A 9 -5.19 6.63 -1.70
CA ILE A 9 -5.40 5.98 -0.40
C ILE A 9 -6.01 4.58 -0.57
N LEU A 10 -6.98 4.43 -1.48
CA LEU A 10 -7.59 3.15 -1.78
C LEU A 10 -6.56 2.15 -2.31
N THR A 11 -5.68 2.55 -3.24
CA THR A 11 -4.61 1.71 -3.79
C THR A 11 -3.67 1.23 -2.68
N ILE A 12 -3.24 2.10 -1.77
CA ILE A 12 -2.35 1.69 -0.66
C ILE A 12 -3.07 0.72 0.28
N ASN A 13 -4.36 0.94 0.56
CA ASN A 13 -5.16 0.01 1.36
C ASN A 13 -5.27 -1.38 0.69
N MET A 14 -5.43 -1.43 -0.63
CA MET A 14 -5.45 -2.70 -1.37
C MET A 14 -4.11 -3.43 -1.27
N GLU A 15 -2.99 -2.73 -1.40
CA GLU A 15 -1.65 -3.31 -1.23
C GLU A 15 -1.43 -3.91 0.17
N ILE A 16 -1.87 -3.20 1.22
CA ILE A 16 -1.82 -3.73 2.59
C ILE A 16 -2.65 -5.03 2.71
N GLY A 17 -3.79 -5.11 2.01
CA GLY A 17 -4.64 -6.30 1.94
C GLY A 17 -3.98 -7.50 1.25
N LEU A 18 -3.08 -7.28 0.29
CA LEU A 18 -2.30 -8.33 -0.37
C LEU A 18 -1.18 -8.91 0.51
N ILE A 19 -0.74 -8.15 1.52
CA ILE A 19 0.35 -8.53 2.42
C ILE A 19 -0.20 -9.11 3.73
N SER A 20 -1.33 -8.60 4.23
CA SER A 20 -1.92 -9.06 5.49
C SER A 20 -2.83 -10.28 5.28
N PRO A 21 -2.94 -11.22 6.24
CA PRO A 21 -3.83 -12.39 6.14
C PRO A 21 -5.29 -11.94 6.28
N PRO A 22 -6.01 -11.76 5.15
CA PRO A 22 -7.05 -12.71 4.71
C PRO A 22 -6.97 -13.10 3.22
N VAL A 23 -6.30 -12.27 2.39
CA VAL A 23 -5.97 -12.57 0.99
C VAL A 23 -4.51 -13.02 0.91
N GLY A 24 -3.59 -12.25 1.54
CA GLY A 24 -2.20 -12.64 1.79
C GLY A 24 -1.41 -13.13 0.58
N LEU A 25 -1.83 -12.73 -0.64
CA LEU A 25 -1.36 -13.30 -1.90
C LEU A 25 0.17 -13.24 -1.98
N ASN A 26 0.77 -12.11 -1.60
CA ASN A 26 2.22 -11.94 -1.63
C ASN A 26 2.93 -12.88 -0.64
N LEU A 27 2.35 -13.14 0.54
CA LEU A 27 2.89 -14.10 1.50
C LEU A 27 2.77 -15.55 0.99
N TYR A 28 1.66 -15.89 0.33
CA TYR A 28 1.44 -17.21 -0.25
C TYR A 28 2.36 -17.49 -1.44
N VAL A 29 2.61 -16.49 -2.29
CA VAL A 29 3.57 -16.62 -3.40
C VAL A 29 4.99 -16.88 -2.87
N ILE A 30 5.44 -16.14 -1.84
CA ILE A 30 6.76 -16.39 -1.25
C ILE A 30 6.82 -17.77 -0.60
N ASN A 31 5.76 -18.21 0.09
CA ASN A 31 5.71 -19.56 0.65
C ASN A 31 5.72 -20.65 -0.44
N GLY A 32 5.15 -20.39 -1.62
CA GLY A 32 5.23 -21.30 -2.77
C GLY A 32 6.63 -21.40 -3.38
N ILE A 33 7.43 -20.33 -3.33
CA ILE A 33 8.82 -20.31 -3.82
C ILE A 33 9.79 -20.88 -2.77
N ALA A 34 9.55 -20.59 -1.49
CA ALA A 34 10.37 -21.00 -0.36
C ALA A 34 9.53 -21.71 0.73
N PRO A 35 9.14 -22.98 0.51
CA PRO A 35 8.25 -23.72 1.40
C PRO A 35 8.88 -24.02 2.78
N ASP A 36 10.22 -24.00 2.88
CA ASP A 36 10.95 -24.19 4.15
C ASP A 36 10.72 -23.07 5.16
N ILE A 37 10.25 -21.90 4.70
CA ILE A 37 10.03 -20.73 5.54
C ILE A 37 8.57 -20.67 5.99
N LYS A 38 8.34 -20.72 7.30
CA LYS A 38 6.99 -20.58 7.89
C LYS A 38 6.38 -19.24 7.51
N LEU A 39 5.10 -19.24 7.10
CA LEU A 39 4.30 -18.04 6.81
C LEU A 39 4.39 -16.97 7.91
N LYS A 40 4.44 -17.39 9.18
CA LYS A 40 4.61 -16.49 10.33
C LYS A 40 5.90 -15.68 10.27
N THR A 41 7.00 -16.27 9.82
CA THR A 41 8.29 -15.57 9.66
C THR A 41 8.22 -14.54 8.53
N ILE A 42 7.58 -14.88 7.42
CA ILE A 42 7.40 -13.98 6.27
C ILE A 42 6.50 -12.80 6.68
N LEU A 43 5.42 -13.07 7.42
CA LEU A 43 4.50 -12.05 7.92
C LEU A 43 5.18 -11.07 8.90
N ILE A 44 5.98 -11.58 9.84
CA ILE A 44 6.73 -10.72 10.77
C ILE A 44 7.80 -9.92 10.01
N GLY A 45 8.40 -10.51 8.96
CA GLY A 45 9.33 -9.80 8.08
C GLY A 45 8.68 -8.70 7.25
N SER A 46 7.40 -8.84 6.86
CA SER A 46 6.67 -7.84 6.09
C SER A 46 6.00 -6.75 6.95
N LEU A 47 5.83 -6.99 8.25
CA LEU A 47 5.28 -6.03 9.22
C LEU A 47 5.91 -4.61 9.17
N PRO A 48 7.26 -4.44 9.15
CA PRO A 48 7.86 -3.11 9.03
C PRO A 48 7.47 -2.40 7.74
N TYR A 49 7.28 -3.14 6.63
CA TYR A 49 6.83 -2.56 5.37
C TYR A 49 5.38 -2.09 5.44
N VAL A 50 4.50 -2.88 6.07
CA VAL A 50 3.11 -2.45 6.36
C VAL A 50 3.11 -1.19 7.22
N GLY A 51 4.00 -1.09 8.21
CA GLY A 51 4.19 0.12 9.00
C GLY A 51 4.53 1.35 8.17
N CYS A 52 5.45 1.22 7.20
CA CYS A 52 5.77 2.29 6.25
C CYS A 52 4.57 2.69 5.38
N MET A 53 3.76 1.72 4.93
CA MET A 53 2.54 2.00 4.16
C MET A 53 1.50 2.77 4.97
N VAL A 54 1.30 2.38 6.23
CA VAL A 54 0.39 3.10 7.14
C VAL A 54 0.88 4.52 7.39
N LEU A 55 2.20 4.71 7.60
CA LEU A 55 2.80 6.05 7.70
C LEU A 55 2.59 6.87 6.43
N ALA A 56 2.71 6.26 5.25
CA ALA A 56 2.42 6.92 3.98
C ALA A 56 0.96 7.36 3.89
N ILE A 57 0.00 6.51 4.30
CA ILE A 57 -1.43 6.88 4.36
C ILE A 57 -1.63 8.07 5.29
N ILE A 58 -1.05 8.05 6.50
CA ILE A 58 -1.18 9.16 7.47
C ILE A 58 -0.61 10.45 6.87
N LEU A 59 0.56 10.37 6.22
CA LEU A 59 1.20 11.51 5.58
C LEU A 59 0.33 12.08 4.46
N LEU A 60 -0.25 11.22 3.61
CA LEU A 60 -1.15 11.61 2.52
C LEU A 60 -2.49 12.17 3.03
N CYS A 61 -2.96 11.70 4.19
CA CYS A 61 -4.14 12.27 4.85
C CYS A 61 -3.90 13.70 5.35
N ILE A 62 -2.69 13.99 5.86
CA ILE A 62 -2.33 15.33 6.36
C ILE A 62 -1.93 16.26 5.20
N PHE A 63 -1.26 15.71 4.18
CA PHE A 63 -0.75 16.44 3.02
C PHE A 63 -1.29 15.84 1.71
N PRO A 64 -2.57 16.07 1.38
CA PRO A 64 -3.18 15.55 0.15
C PRO A 64 -2.49 16.07 -1.11
N GLY A 65 -1.84 17.24 -1.04
CA GLY A 65 -1.06 17.82 -2.12
C GLY A 65 0.09 16.93 -2.60
N LEU A 66 0.60 16.00 -1.79
CA LEU A 66 1.61 15.03 -2.24
C LEU A 66 1.05 14.03 -3.26
N ALA A 67 -0.23 13.68 -3.14
CA ALA A 67 -0.90 12.78 -4.09
C ALA A 67 -1.35 13.51 -5.36
N THR A 68 -1.73 14.79 -5.26
CA THR A 68 -2.33 15.54 -6.38
C THR A 68 -1.32 16.36 -7.17
N TRP A 69 -0.19 16.79 -6.56
CA TRP A 69 0.78 17.64 -7.24
C TRP A 69 1.38 17.03 -8.50
N LEU A 70 1.73 15.75 -8.48
CA LEU A 70 2.30 15.08 -9.65
C LEU A 70 1.26 14.86 -10.76
N PRO A 71 0.05 14.34 -10.49
CA PRO A 71 -1.05 14.31 -11.45
C PRO A 71 -1.39 15.68 -12.03
N ASP A 72 -1.50 16.72 -11.22
CA ASP A 72 -1.78 18.08 -11.70
C ASP A 72 -0.67 18.59 -12.64
N LEU A 73 0.59 18.22 -12.37
CA LEU A 73 1.74 18.59 -13.20
C LEU A 73 1.79 17.84 -14.54
N VAL A 74 1.43 16.55 -14.56
CA VAL A 74 1.59 15.68 -15.75
C VAL A 74 0.31 15.56 -16.58
N MET A 75 -0.85 15.50 -15.93
CA MET A 75 -2.17 15.32 -16.55
C MET A 75 -2.96 16.64 -16.68
N GLY A 76 -2.54 17.71 -16.00
CA GLY A 76 -3.26 18.98 -15.92
C GLY A 76 -4.32 18.98 -14.81
N PRO A 77 -4.86 20.15 -14.41
CA PRO A 77 -5.81 20.24 -13.31
C PRO A 77 -7.07 19.42 -13.60
N ALA A 78 -7.47 18.58 -12.65
CA ALA A 78 -8.70 17.79 -12.74
C ALA A 78 -9.91 18.73 -12.88
N LEU A 79 -10.49 18.79 -14.08
CA LEU A 79 -11.70 19.56 -14.40
C LEU A 79 -12.95 18.96 -13.75
#